data_AF-A0A9W8RVV6-F1
#
_entry.id   AF-A0A9W8RVV6-F1
#
_cell.length_a   1.000
_cell.length_b   1.000
_cell.length_c   1.000
_cell.angle_alpha   90.00
_cell.angle_beta   90.00
_cell.angle_gamma   90.00
#
_symmetry.space_group_name_H-M   'P 1'
#
loop_
_entity.id
_entity.type
_entity.pdbx_description
1 polymer ?
#
loop_
_entity_poly.entity_id
_entity_poly.type
_entity_poly.pdbx_seq_one_letter_code
_entity_poly.pdbx_strand_id
1 'polypeptide(L)'
;MTETGTPSIGGRDFVLPRQTTLINSGVWLSIGYMLGASQGAALAQRELAAEDPSRGGRTILFEGDGSFQMTAQELSTIIHKRLDTIIFLINNDGYTIERLVHGENAAYSDIAPWRYLEAPSFFGVPKDGSYKTMTARALN
;
A
#
# COMPACT_ATOMS: atom_id res chain seq x y z
N MET A 1 6.44 -1.03 -4.49
CA MET A 1 5.62 -2.25 -4.33
C MET A 1 4.22 -1.93 -4.80
N THR A 2 3.61 -2.79 -5.59
CA THR A 2 2.32 -2.49 -6.23
C THR A 2 1.37 -3.67 -6.11
N GLU A 3 0.21 -3.44 -5.51
CA GLU A 3 -0.82 -4.47 -5.32
C GLU A 3 -1.56 -4.81 -6.62
N THR A 4 -2.06 -6.03 -6.65
CA THR A 4 -3.03 -6.55 -7.61
C THR A 4 -4.19 -5.56 -7.79
N GLY A 5 -4.61 -5.37 -9.05
CA GLY A 5 -5.58 -4.34 -9.43
C GLY A 5 -4.90 -3.11 -10.04
N THR A 6 -5.55 -1.95 -9.94
CA THR A 6 -5.07 -0.69 -10.54
C THR A 6 -3.63 -0.30 -10.12
N PRO A 7 -3.15 -0.56 -8.89
CA PRO A 7 -1.76 -0.22 -8.54
C PRO A 7 -0.72 -0.95 -9.40
N SER A 8 -0.88 -2.25 -9.63
CA SER A 8 0.06 -3.04 -10.44
C SER A 8 -0.07 -2.80 -11.93
N ILE A 9 -1.25 -2.42 -12.42
CA ILE A 9 -1.42 -1.98 -13.82
C ILE A 9 -0.71 -0.65 -14.04
N GLY A 10 -1.01 0.39 -13.26
CA GLY A 10 -0.35 1.69 -13.39
C GLY A 10 1.14 1.64 -13.07
N GLY A 11 1.54 0.75 -12.15
CA GLY A 11 2.95 0.53 -11.81
C GLY A 11 3.81 0.00 -12.96
N ARG A 12 3.21 -0.58 -14.02
CA ARG A 12 3.94 -1.01 -15.23
C ARG A 12 4.50 0.17 -16.01
N ASP A 13 3.90 1.34 -15.89
CA ASP A 13 4.28 2.54 -16.62
C ASP A 13 5.31 3.40 -15.86
N PHE A 14 5.75 2.96 -14.68
CA PHE A 14 6.75 3.69 -13.91
C PHE A 14 8.12 3.71 -14.60
N VAL A 15 8.65 4.91 -14.82
CA VAL A 15 10.07 5.11 -15.11
C VAL A 15 10.83 5.13 -13.79
N LEU A 16 11.49 4.01 -13.46
CA LEU A 16 12.15 3.84 -12.19
C LEU A 16 13.59 4.38 -12.21
N PRO A 17 14.02 5.12 -11.15
CA PRO A 17 15.42 5.46 -10.97
C PRO A 17 16.32 4.23 -10.87
N ARG A 18 17.63 4.41 -11.09
CA ARG A 18 18.62 3.35 -10.84
C ARG A 18 18.50 2.82 -9.41
N GLN A 19 18.81 1.54 -9.23
CA GLN A 19 18.79 0.84 -7.94
C GLN A 19 17.40 0.79 -7.27
N THR A 20 16.33 0.86 -8.07
CA THR A 20 14.96 0.63 -7.58
C THR A 20 14.52 -0.80 -7.88
N THR A 21 13.95 -1.47 -6.88
CA THR A 21 13.30 -2.78 -7.06
C THR A 21 11.79 -2.61 -7.05
N LEU A 22 11.14 -3.02 -8.15
CA LEU A 22 9.68 -3.13 -8.21
C LEU A 22 9.26 -4.56 -7.84
N ILE A 23 8.38 -4.67 -6.84
CA ILE A 23 7.79 -5.95 -6.41
C ILE A 23 6.29 -5.88 -6.63
N ASN A 24 5.74 -6.89 -7.30
CA ASN A 24 4.31 -7.13 -7.44
C ASN A 24 4.04 -8.64 -7.42
N SER A 25 2.77 -9.03 -7.19
CA SER A 25 2.33 -10.43 -7.22
C SER A 25 1.76 -10.80 -8.60
N GLY A 26 2.54 -10.60 -9.67
CA GLY A 26 2.03 -10.69 -11.06
C GLY A 26 1.50 -12.07 -11.50
N VAL A 27 1.69 -13.12 -10.70
CA VAL A 27 1.21 -14.48 -11.00
C VAL A 27 0.19 -14.96 -9.96
N TRP A 28 0.50 -14.83 -8.67
CA TRP A 28 -0.37 -15.34 -7.61
C TRP A 28 -1.59 -14.45 -7.35
N LEU A 29 -1.45 -13.13 -7.54
CA LEU A 29 -2.57 -12.16 -7.55
C LEU A 29 -3.46 -12.19 -6.30
N SER A 30 -2.93 -12.60 -5.14
CA SER A 30 -3.66 -12.54 -3.86
C SER A 30 -3.73 -11.11 -3.35
N ILE A 31 -4.92 -10.49 -3.38
CA ILE A 31 -5.15 -9.15 -2.83
C ILE A 31 -4.86 -9.07 -1.33
N GLY A 32 -4.29 -7.95 -0.89
CA GLY A 32 -3.87 -7.71 0.50
C GLY A 32 -2.47 -8.25 0.82
N TYR A 33 -1.83 -8.98 -0.10
CA TYR A 33 -0.48 -9.49 0.09
C TYR A 33 0.56 -8.36 0.20
N MET A 34 0.40 -7.28 -0.58
CA MET A 34 1.43 -6.26 -0.69
C MET A 34 1.64 -5.43 0.58
N LEU A 35 0.62 -5.24 1.44
CA LEU A 35 0.80 -4.54 2.71
C LEU A 35 1.75 -5.29 3.64
N GLY A 36 1.52 -6.59 3.86
CA GLY A 36 2.41 -7.44 4.65
C GLY A 36 3.79 -7.61 4.00
N ALA A 37 3.84 -7.79 2.68
CA ALA A 37 5.11 -7.84 1.95
C ALA A 37 5.92 -6.53 2.11
N SER A 38 5.24 -5.38 2.11
CA SER A 38 5.88 -4.07 2.32
C SER A 38 6.39 -3.88 3.74
N GLN A 39 5.66 -4.38 4.74
CA GLN A 39 6.15 -4.46 6.10
C GLN A 39 7.48 -5.24 6.16
N GLY A 40 7.54 -6.42 5.54
CA GLY A 40 8.75 -7.25 5.49
C GLY A 40 9.90 -6.56 4.75
N ALA A 41 9.63 -5.97 3.59
CA ALA A 41 10.62 -5.24 2.80
C ALA A 41 11.20 -4.04 3.57
N ALA A 42 10.36 -3.25 4.25
CA ALA A 42 10.82 -2.11 5.05
C ALA A 42 11.69 -2.54 6.24
N LEU A 43 11.40 -3.69 6.85
CA LEU A 43 12.26 -4.26 7.89
C LEU A 43 13.63 -4.65 7.31
N ALA A 44 13.66 -5.35 6.18
CA ALA A 44 14.91 -5.72 5.52
C ALA A 44 15.73 -4.50 5.09
N GLN A 45 15.10 -3.45 4.54
CA GLN A 45 15.79 -2.21 4.19
C GLN A 45 16.47 -1.55 5.40
N ARG A 46 15.81 -1.55 6.56
CA ARG A 46 16.39 -1.04 7.80
C ARG A 46 17.59 -1.87 8.26
N GLU A 47 17.51 -3.19 8.17
CA GLU A 47 18.61 -4.10 8.53
C GLU A 47 19.82 -3.89 7.60
N LEU A 48 19.58 -3.77 6.29
CA LEU A 48 20.62 -3.44 5.31
C LEU A 48 21.27 -2.09 5.60
N ALA A 49 20.49 -1.06 5.94
CA ALA A 49 21.00 0.26 6.31
C ALA A 49 21.85 0.23 7.60
N ALA A 50 21.51 -0.66 8.54
CA ALA A 50 22.26 -0.84 9.78
C ALA A 50 23.61 -1.54 9.55
N GLU A 51 23.69 -2.44 8.57
CA GLU A 51 24.95 -3.06 8.12
C GLU A 51 25.81 -2.08 7.31
N ASP A 52 25.19 -1.36 6.36
CA ASP A 52 25.83 -0.39 5.49
C ASP A 52 24.80 0.68 5.06
N PRO A 53 24.97 1.95 5.47
CA PRO A 53 24.03 3.01 5.12
C PRO A 53 23.80 3.20 3.61
N SER A 54 24.73 2.75 2.75
CA SER A 54 24.59 2.81 1.29
C SER A 54 23.70 1.70 0.69
N ARG A 55 23.36 0.66 1.47
CA ARG A 55 22.53 -0.48 1.07
C ARG A 55 21.06 -0.36 1.47
N GLY A 56 20.73 0.64 2.30
CA GLY A 56 19.37 0.94 2.71
C GLY A 56 18.54 1.65 1.64
N GLY A 57 17.24 1.72 1.86
CA GLY A 57 16.31 2.37 0.94
C GLY A 57 14.95 2.62 1.59
N ARG A 58 14.04 3.22 0.82
CA ARG A 58 12.67 3.51 1.26
C ARG A 58 11.68 2.53 0.65
N THR A 59 10.79 2.00 1.46
CA THR A 59 9.67 1.18 0.97
C THR A 59 8.50 2.08 0.60
N ILE A 60 8.04 1.98 -0.65
CA ILE A 60 6.87 2.69 -1.15
C ILE A 60 5.86 1.64 -1.64
N LEU A 61 4.65 1.70 -1.09
CA LEU A 61 3.53 0.82 -1.41
C LEU A 61 2.43 1.59 -2.13
N PHE A 62 1.93 1.03 -3.23
CA PHE A 62 0.67 1.41 -3.86
C PHE A 62 -0.34 0.28 -3.64
N GLU A 63 -1.39 0.56 -2.87
CA GLU A 63 -2.37 -0.40 -2.36
C GLU A 63 -3.78 0.05 -2.77
N GLY A 64 -4.63 -0.89 -3.22
CA GLY A 64 -6.05 -0.62 -3.45
C GLY A 64 -6.83 -0.59 -2.13
N ASP A 65 -7.87 0.22 -2.05
CA ASP A 65 -8.76 0.31 -0.89
C ASP A 65 -9.39 -1.02 -0.47
N GLY A 66 -9.81 -1.85 -1.43
CA GLY A 66 -10.34 -3.18 -1.18
C GLY A 66 -9.27 -4.18 -0.72
N SER A 67 -8.09 -4.18 -1.35
CA SER A 67 -6.95 -5.02 -0.94
C SER A 67 -6.49 -4.70 0.48
N PHE A 68 -6.43 -3.41 0.83
CA PHE A 68 -6.07 -2.96 2.17
C PHE A 68 -7.00 -3.53 3.24
N GLN A 69 -8.30 -3.66 2.98
CA GLN A 69 -9.25 -4.22 3.96
C GLN A 69 -8.94 -5.68 4.33
N MET A 70 -8.23 -6.42 3.49
CA MET A 70 -7.89 -7.82 3.76
C MET A 70 -6.81 -7.97 4.85
N THR A 71 -5.88 -7.01 4.92
CA THR A 71 -4.67 -7.13 5.75
C THR A 71 -4.31 -5.85 6.52
N ALA A 72 -5.24 -4.89 6.65
CA ALA A 72 -5.04 -3.59 7.30
C ALA A 72 -4.33 -3.63 8.66
N GLN A 73 -4.51 -4.72 9.42
CA GLN A 73 -3.85 -4.96 10.70
C GLN A 73 -2.32 -4.94 10.63
N GLU A 74 -1.71 -5.19 9.47
CA GLU A 74 -0.25 -5.07 9.30
C GLU A 74 0.27 -3.64 9.46
N LEU A 75 -0.62 -2.64 9.32
CA LEU A 75 -0.29 -1.26 9.68
C LEU A 75 0.12 -1.15 11.16
N SER A 76 -0.48 -1.95 12.05
CA SER A 76 -0.08 -2.05 13.46
C SER A 76 1.38 -2.47 13.61
N THR A 77 1.81 -3.49 12.86
CA THR A 77 3.20 -3.97 12.86
C THR A 77 4.16 -2.90 12.33
N ILE A 78 3.79 -2.22 11.24
CA ILE A 78 4.57 -1.12 10.66
C ILE A 78 4.78 0.00 11.69
N ILE A 79 3.72 0.39 12.40
CA ILE A 79 3.75 1.43 13.45
C ILE A 79 4.60 0.96 14.64
N HIS A 80 4.33 -0.24 15.16
CA HIS A 80 5.04 -0.81 16.31
C HIS A 80 6.56 -0.87 16.07
N LYS A 81 6.96 -1.28 14.87
CA LYS A 81 8.37 -1.36 14.47
C LYS A 81 8.95 -0.05 13.97
N ARG A 82 8.16 1.03 13.85
CA ARG A 82 8.55 2.33 13.29
C ARG A 82 9.28 2.21 11.95
N LEU A 83 8.69 1.44 11.02
CA LEU A 83 9.29 1.20 9.70
C LEU A 83 9.11 2.42 8.77
N ASP A 84 10.14 2.77 7.99
CA ASP A 84 10.07 3.85 6.99
C ASP A 84 9.31 3.37 5.73
N THR A 85 7.99 3.48 5.78
CA THR A 85 7.08 3.07 4.71
C THR A 85 6.19 4.23 4.29
N ILE A 86 6.15 4.51 2.98
CA ILE A 86 5.13 5.38 2.37
C ILE A 86 4.05 4.52 1.75
N ILE A 87 2.80 4.74 2.11
CA ILE A 87 1.64 4.01 1.58
C ILE A 87 0.75 4.98 0.81
N PHE A 88 0.62 4.75 -0.48
CA PHE A 88 -0.40 5.34 -1.33
C PHE A 88 -1.60 4.39 -1.37
N LEU A 89 -2.67 4.79 -0.69
CA LEU A 89 -3.93 4.05 -0.73
C LEU A 89 -4.84 4.65 -1.82
N ILE A 90 -5.15 3.85 -2.84
CA ILE A 90 -6.03 4.24 -3.94
C ILE A 90 -7.47 3.96 -3.52
N ASN A 91 -8.15 5.00 -3.05
CA ASN A 91 -9.57 4.97 -2.68
C ASN A 91 -10.43 5.32 -3.90
N ASN A 92 -10.95 4.30 -4.56
CA ASN A 92 -11.77 4.40 -5.77
C ASN A 92 -13.10 3.64 -5.63
N ASP A 93 -13.56 3.50 -4.38
CA ASP A 93 -14.88 2.98 -4.02
C ASP A 93 -15.08 1.52 -4.44
N GLY A 94 -14.06 0.69 -4.19
CA GLY A 94 -14.14 -0.76 -4.37
C GLY A 94 -13.30 -1.31 -5.51
N TYR A 95 -13.66 -2.51 -5.96
CA TYR A 95 -12.82 -3.32 -6.85
C TYR A 95 -12.93 -2.85 -8.30
N THR A 96 -12.30 -1.73 -8.63
CA THR A 96 -12.30 -1.14 -9.99
C THR A 96 -11.88 -2.15 -11.07
N ILE A 97 -10.91 -3.03 -10.79
CA ILE A 97 -10.48 -4.04 -11.77
C ILE A 97 -11.60 -5.05 -12.05
N GLU A 98 -12.35 -5.48 -11.03
CA GLU A 98 -13.48 -6.40 -11.19
C GLU A 98 -14.62 -5.74 -11.96
N ARG A 99 -14.89 -4.45 -11.69
CA ARG A 99 -15.86 -3.65 -12.47
C ARG A 99 -15.54 -3.64 -13.97
N LEU A 100 -14.25 -3.59 -14.33
CA LEU A 100 -13.80 -3.63 -15.72
C LEU A 100 -13.83 -5.04 -16.33
N VAL A 101 -13.71 -6.09 -15.51
CA VAL A 101 -13.75 -7.49 -15.97
C VAL A 101 -15.18 -7.95 -16.16
N HIS A 102 -16.05 -7.76 -15.16
CA HIS A 102 -17.43 -8.19 -15.21
C HIS A 102 -18.31 -7.43 -14.22
N GLY A 103 -19.43 -6.90 -14.73
CA GLY A 103 -20.45 -6.29 -13.89
C GLY A 103 -20.00 -4.97 -13.27
N GLU A 104 -19.84 -3.94 -14.12
CA GLU A 104 -19.41 -2.59 -13.71
C GLU A 104 -20.17 -2.04 -12.48
N ASN A 105 -21.48 -2.31 -12.44
CA ASN A 105 -22.39 -1.88 -11.38
C ASN A 105 -22.81 -3.03 -10.45
N ALA A 106 -22.08 -4.15 -10.45
CA ALA A 106 -22.44 -5.30 -9.63
C ALA A 106 -22.04 -5.08 -8.17
N ALA A 107 -22.99 -5.34 -7.26
CA ALA A 107 -22.85 -5.05 -5.83
C ALA A 107 -21.68 -5.79 -5.15
N TYR A 108 -21.20 -6.91 -5.71
CA TYR A 108 -20.04 -7.63 -5.14
C TYR A 108 -18.71 -6.88 -5.34
N SER A 109 -18.67 -5.87 -6.22
CA SER A 109 -17.50 -5.02 -6.42
C SER A 109 -17.45 -3.82 -5.46
N ASP A 110 -18.55 -3.57 -4.73
CA ASP A 110 -18.63 -2.53 -3.71
C ASP A 110 -17.98 -3.01 -2.41
N ILE A 111 -17.33 -2.10 -1.69
CA ILE A 111 -16.70 -2.39 -0.39
C ILE A 111 -17.19 -1.40 0.67
N ALA A 112 -17.00 -1.73 1.95
CA ALA A 112 -17.35 -0.81 3.03
C ALA A 112 -16.46 0.45 2.98
N PRO A 113 -17.01 1.68 3.01
CA PRO A 113 -16.21 2.89 2.94
C PRO A 113 -15.54 3.16 4.29
N TRP A 114 -14.23 2.90 4.39
CA TRP A 114 -13.47 3.16 5.62
C TRP A 114 -12.92 4.59 5.66
N ARG A 115 -12.75 5.12 6.87
CA ARG A 115 -12.04 6.38 7.11
C ARG A 115 -10.54 6.11 7.16
N TYR A 116 -9.94 5.82 6.01
CA TYR A 116 -8.55 5.34 5.91
C TYR A 116 -7.51 6.26 6.57
N LEU A 117 -7.73 7.58 6.55
CA LEU A 117 -6.83 8.55 7.22
C LEU A 117 -6.81 8.40 8.75
N GLU A 118 -7.84 7.78 9.35
CA GLU A 118 -7.90 7.49 10.78
C GLU A 118 -7.18 6.18 11.16
N ALA A 119 -6.85 5.33 10.19
CA ALA A 119 -6.26 4.01 10.44
C ALA A 119 -4.99 4.07 11.31
N PRO A 120 -4.03 5.00 11.11
CA PRO A 120 -2.88 5.10 12.01
C PRO A 120 -3.29 5.39 13.44
N SER A 121 -4.23 6.33 13.65
CA SER A 121 -4.70 6.67 15.00
C SER A 121 -5.47 5.54 15.67
N PHE A 122 -6.22 4.76 14.89
CA PHE A 122 -6.88 3.54 15.35
C PHE A 122 -5.86 2.51 15.88
N PHE A 123 -4.70 2.39 15.22
CA PHE A 123 -3.59 1.53 15.65
C PHE A 123 -2.63 2.20 16.66
N GLY A 124 -3.05 3.27 17.33
CA GLY A 124 -2.32 3.85 18.46
C GLY A 124 -1.32 4.96 18.12
N VAL A 125 -1.32 5.47 16.89
CA VAL A 125 -0.54 6.67 16.56
C VAL A 125 -1.17 7.92 17.17
N PRO A 126 -0.41 8.73 17.93
CA PRO A 126 -0.91 10.00 18.44
C PRO A 126 -1.19 11.00 17.31
N LYS A 127 -2.22 11.84 17.49
CA LYS A 127 -2.59 12.90 16.53
C LYS A 127 -1.73 14.16 16.70
N ASP A 128 -0.42 13.98 16.88
CA ASP A 128 0.57 15.04 17.09
C ASP A 128 1.36 15.41 15.82
N GLY A 129 1.07 14.75 14.70
CA GLY A 129 1.76 14.95 13.42
C GLY A 129 3.01 14.10 13.21
N SER A 130 3.34 13.20 14.15
CA SER A 130 4.45 12.24 14.02
C SER A 130 4.29 11.30 12.81
N TYR A 131 3.05 10.98 12.44
CA TYR A 131 2.72 10.31 11.19
C TYR A 131 1.88 11.24 10.33
N LYS A 132 2.29 11.42 9.08
CA LYS A 132 1.59 12.27 8.12
C LYS A 132 0.57 11.44 7.35
N THR A 133 -0.70 11.80 7.48
CA THR A 133 -1.77 11.33 6.61
C THR A 133 -2.32 12.52 5.83
N MET A 134 -2.62 12.32 4.55
CA MET A 134 -3.27 13.33 3.72
C MET A 134 -4.08 12.63 2.64
N THR A 135 -5.05 13.35 2.07
CA THR A 135 -5.78 12.90 0.90
C THR A 135 -5.67 13.95 -0.19
N ALA A 136 -5.60 13.48 -1.42
CA ALA A 136 -5.71 14.30 -2.62
C ALA A 136 -6.65 13.58 -3.59
N ARG A 137 -7.45 14.34 -4.32
CA ARG A 137 -8.26 13.82 -5.41
C ARG A 137 -7.47 14.02 -6.71
N ALA A 138 -7.34 12.96 -7.50
CA ALA A 138 -6.81 13.10 -8.85
C ALA A 138 -7.73 14.04 -9.65
N LEU A 139 -7.16 15.05 -10.30
CA LEU A 139 -7.89 15.92 -11.21
C LEU A 139 -8.10 15.14 -12.51
N ASN A 140 -9.34 15.09 -12.99
CA ASN A 140 -9.67 14.60 -14.33
C ASN A 140 -9.22 15.60 -15.40
#